data_AF-A0A4Z0PAG6-F1
#
_entry.id   AF-A0A4Z0PAG6-F1
#
_cell.length_a   1.000
_cell.length_b   1.000
_cell.length_c   1.000
_cell.angle_alpha   90.00
_cell.angle_beta   90.00
_cell.angle_gamma   90.00
#
_symmetry.space_group_name_H-M   'P 1'
#
loop_
_entity.id
_entity.type
_entity.pdbx_description
1 polymer ?
#
loop_
_entity_poly.entity_id
_entity_poly.type
_entity_poly.pdbx_seq_one_letter_code
_entity_poly.pdbx_strand_id
1 'polypeptide(L)'
;MRTVLTFLLAFSLSGPLLAQQPTSTLATLVTQLEQLQGPLPEVPRKEAKRTLPQLRQRYQRGLPVGTICYLTVNTLNESATPEPLVVEVATWQAGKLTGRIMRLSHEEGRAMAGAPVSFEETAILDWLLLRPNGAEEGNYVGKYLDLEERLATLSNK
;
A
#
# COMPACT_ATOMS: atom_id res chain seq x y z
N MET A 1 -58.47 26.05 33.83
CA MET A 1 -58.62 24.85 32.99
C MET A 1 -57.29 24.58 32.30
N ARG A 2 -56.91 23.31 32.19
CA ARG A 2 -55.60 22.76 31.79
C ARG A 2 -55.40 22.80 30.27
N THR A 3 -54.15 23.02 29.82
CA THR A 3 -53.46 22.38 28.67
C THR A 3 -52.01 22.92 28.62
N VAL A 4 -50.97 22.20 29.09
CA VAL A 4 -50.15 21.16 28.41
C VAL A 4 -49.50 21.71 27.13
N LEU A 5 -48.27 22.22 27.19
CA LEU A 5 -46.97 21.56 26.88
C LEU A 5 -46.90 20.96 25.45
N THR A 6 -45.94 21.37 24.62
CA THR A 6 -44.97 20.47 23.94
C THR A 6 -43.84 21.28 23.31
N PHE A 7 -42.63 21.13 23.85
CA PHE A 7 -41.34 21.45 23.21
C PHE A 7 -41.10 20.42 22.10
N LEU A 8 -40.80 20.85 20.88
CA LEU A 8 -40.21 19.98 19.85
C LEU A 8 -38.76 20.38 19.65
N LEU A 9 -37.90 19.80 20.48
CA LEU A 9 -36.47 19.69 20.21
C LEU A 9 -36.29 18.74 19.01
N ALA A 10 -35.88 19.28 17.87
CA ALA A 10 -35.38 18.48 16.76
C ALA A 10 -33.99 17.95 17.14
N PHE A 11 -33.95 16.76 17.74
CA PHE A 11 -32.72 15.97 17.87
C PHE A 11 -32.38 15.40 16.49
N SER A 12 -31.53 16.10 15.75
CA SER A 12 -30.80 15.52 14.62
C SER A 12 -29.86 14.45 15.19
N LEU A 13 -30.21 13.19 15.03
CA LEU A 13 -29.33 12.04 15.27
C LEU A 13 -28.19 12.05 14.23
N SER A 14 -27.21 12.92 14.43
CA SER A 14 -25.90 12.80 13.80
C SER A 14 -25.13 11.72 14.56
N GLY A 15 -25.47 10.46 14.32
CA GLY A 15 -24.61 9.36 14.73
C GLY A 15 -23.26 9.54 14.06
N PRO A 16 -22.11 9.43 14.77
CA PRO A 16 -20.83 9.41 14.10
C PRO A 16 -20.84 8.15 13.23
N LEU A 17 -20.90 8.35 11.91
CA LEU A 17 -20.47 7.33 10.98
C LEU A 17 -19.00 7.12 11.30
N LEU A 18 -18.69 6.12 12.12
CA LEU A 18 -17.36 5.52 12.16
C LEU A 18 -17.13 5.02 10.74
N ALA A 19 -16.63 5.91 9.88
CA ALA A 19 -15.97 5.51 8.66
C ALA A 19 -14.95 4.49 9.11
N GLN A 20 -15.17 3.22 8.77
CA GLN A 20 -14.17 2.20 8.90
C GLN A 20 -12.92 2.81 8.27
N GLN A 21 -11.93 3.14 9.11
CA GLN A 21 -10.69 3.68 8.59
C GLN A 21 -10.20 2.62 7.61
N PRO A 22 -10.00 2.96 6.32
CA PRO A 22 -9.49 1.98 5.38
C PRO A 22 -8.21 1.44 6.01
N THR A 23 -8.17 0.14 6.25
CA THR A 23 -6.96 -0.58 6.61
C THR A 23 -5.88 -0.07 5.67
N SER A 24 -4.76 0.43 6.21
CA SER A 24 -3.76 1.09 5.37
C SER A 24 -3.35 0.13 4.27
N THR A 25 -3.55 0.51 3.02
CA THR A 25 -3.30 -0.35 1.85
C THR A 25 -1.87 -0.84 1.77
N LEU A 26 -0.93 -0.06 2.33
CA LEU A 26 0.45 -0.49 2.54
C LEU A 26 0.55 -1.69 3.49
N ALA A 27 -0.15 -1.68 4.64
CA ALA A 27 -0.14 -2.82 5.56
C ALA A 27 -0.81 -4.05 4.92
N THR A 28 -1.91 -3.87 4.18
CA THR A 28 -2.53 -4.96 3.43
C THR A 28 -1.57 -5.55 2.40
N LEU A 29 -0.90 -4.70 1.60
CA LEU A 29 0.08 -5.15 0.63
C LEU A 29 1.25 -5.91 1.29
N VAL A 30 1.80 -5.39 2.39
CA VAL A 30 2.88 -6.06 3.13
C VAL A 30 2.42 -7.44 3.60
N THR A 31 1.24 -7.53 4.23
CA THR A 31 0.67 -8.81 4.68
C THR A 31 0.45 -9.79 3.52
N GLN A 32 -0.12 -9.32 2.41
CA GLN A 32 -0.38 -10.15 1.24
C GLN A 32 0.92 -10.69 0.61
N LEU A 33 1.99 -9.88 0.57
CA LEU A 33 3.29 -10.35 0.07
C LEU A 33 3.98 -11.32 1.03
N GLU A 34 3.89 -11.09 2.35
CA GLU A 34 4.43 -12.01 3.37
C GLU A 34 3.71 -13.38 3.35
N GLN A 35 2.44 -13.40 2.95
CA GLN A 35 1.63 -14.63 2.85
C GLN A 35 1.62 -15.26 1.45
N LEU A 36 2.20 -14.58 0.45
CA LEU A 36 2.13 -15.01 -0.95
C LEU A 36 2.86 -16.34 -1.14
N GLN A 37 2.16 -17.31 -1.73
CA GLN A 37 2.75 -18.56 -2.18
C GLN A 37 2.95 -18.52 -3.69
N GLY A 38 4.20 -18.59 -4.13
CA GLY A 38 4.57 -18.62 -5.55
C GLY A 38 4.81 -17.24 -6.18
N PRO A 39 4.90 -17.18 -7.52
CA PRO A 39 5.31 -15.97 -8.21
C PRO A 39 4.18 -14.93 -8.26
N LEU A 40 4.56 -13.66 -8.25
CA LEU A 40 3.62 -12.56 -8.48
C LEU A 40 2.99 -12.60 -9.88
N PRO A 41 1.69 -12.24 -9.99
CA PRO A 41 0.95 -12.24 -11.25
C PRO A 41 1.63 -11.36 -12.31
N GLU A 42 1.71 -11.83 -13.55
CA GLU A 42 2.48 -11.18 -14.61
C GLU A 42 1.82 -9.89 -15.12
N VAL A 43 0.49 -9.90 -15.31
CA VAL A 43 -0.28 -8.78 -15.88
C VAL A 43 -0.10 -7.48 -15.08
N PRO A 44 -0.36 -7.42 -13.76
CA PRO A 44 -0.17 -6.18 -13.00
C PRO A 44 1.30 -5.74 -12.95
N ARG A 45 2.26 -6.68 -12.94
CA ARG A 45 3.69 -6.33 -13.01
C ARG A 45 4.09 -5.69 -14.33
N LYS A 46 3.55 -6.17 -15.46
CA LYS A 46 3.78 -5.54 -16.77
C LYS A 46 3.29 -4.09 -16.78
N GLU A 47 2.13 -3.85 -16.21
CA GLU A 47 1.55 -2.50 -16.13
C GLU A 47 2.37 -1.58 -15.21
N ALA A 48 2.82 -2.10 -14.06
CA ALA A 48 3.73 -1.37 -13.19
C ALA A 48 5.04 -1.00 -13.90
N LYS A 49 5.65 -1.95 -14.62
CA LYS A 49 6.87 -1.71 -15.42
C LYS A 49 6.65 -0.69 -16.52
N ARG A 50 5.49 -0.70 -17.18
CA ARG A 50 5.14 0.28 -18.23
C ARG A 50 5.13 1.72 -17.69
N THR A 51 4.73 1.91 -16.45
CA THR A 51 4.57 3.23 -15.82
C THR A 51 5.77 3.64 -14.94
N LEU A 52 6.68 2.72 -14.66
CA LEU A 52 7.89 2.94 -13.86
C LEU A 52 8.76 4.12 -14.35
N PRO A 53 9.00 4.33 -15.66
CA PRO A 53 9.78 5.50 -16.12
C PRO A 53 9.15 6.85 -15.73
N GLN A 54 7.82 6.92 -15.68
CA GLN A 54 7.09 8.13 -15.28
C GLN A 54 7.23 8.38 -13.78
N LEU A 55 7.14 7.33 -12.96
CA LEU A 55 7.42 7.41 -11.53
C LEU A 55 8.85 7.91 -11.29
N ARG A 56 9.85 7.29 -11.92
CA ARG A 56 11.26 7.66 -11.78
C ARG A 56 11.47 9.14 -12.08
N GLN A 57 10.90 9.62 -13.19
CA GLN A 57 11.00 11.02 -13.59
C GLN A 57 10.35 11.96 -12.55
N ARG A 58 9.23 11.57 -11.93
CA ARG A 58 8.61 12.33 -10.84
C ARG A 58 9.47 12.33 -9.58
N TYR A 59 9.99 11.17 -9.18
CA TYR A 59 10.88 11.05 -8.02
C TYR A 59 12.11 11.96 -8.17
N GLN A 60 12.74 11.95 -9.34
CA GLN A 60 13.91 12.79 -9.65
C GLN A 60 13.64 14.30 -9.63
N ARG A 61 12.40 14.73 -9.91
CA ARG A 61 11.98 16.13 -9.79
C ARG A 61 11.62 16.54 -8.36
N GLY A 62 11.56 15.60 -7.44
CA GLY A 62 10.97 15.77 -6.12
C GLY A 62 9.48 15.43 -6.12
N LEU A 63 9.07 14.64 -5.13
CA LEU A 63 7.67 14.32 -4.89
C LEU A 63 7.00 15.46 -4.10
N PRO A 64 5.66 15.61 -4.21
CA PRO A 64 4.93 16.54 -3.35
C PRO A 64 5.18 16.26 -1.87
N VAL A 65 5.19 17.31 -1.05
CA VAL A 65 5.49 17.22 0.38
C VAL A 65 4.62 16.16 1.06
N GLY A 66 5.26 15.30 1.85
CA GLY A 66 4.62 14.20 2.59
C GLY A 66 4.18 13.01 1.73
N THR A 67 4.41 13.03 0.41
CA THR A 67 4.21 11.85 -0.43
C THR A 67 5.35 10.86 -0.22
N ILE A 68 5.02 9.60 0.05
CA ILE A 68 6.00 8.53 0.24
C ILE A 68 6.01 7.63 -0.99
N CYS A 69 7.20 7.22 -1.41
CA CYS A 69 7.41 6.27 -2.50
C CYS A 69 7.75 4.90 -1.93
N TYR A 70 6.95 3.91 -2.30
CA TYR A 70 7.19 2.51 -1.99
C TYR A 70 7.42 1.72 -3.27
N LEU A 71 8.30 0.72 -3.22
CA LEU A 71 8.57 -0.20 -4.31
C LEU A 71 8.40 -1.63 -3.82
N THR A 72 7.69 -2.44 -4.61
CA THR A 72 7.74 -3.89 -4.46
C THR A 72 8.92 -4.39 -5.26
N VAL A 73 9.87 -5.05 -4.61
CA VAL A 73 11.14 -5.46 -5.20
C VAL A 73 11.39 -6.94 -4.97
N ASN A 74 12.01 -7.60 -5.94
CA ASN A 74 12.46 -8.97 -5.77
C ASN A 74 13.82 -8.98 -5.08
N THR A 75 13.91 -9.58 -3.90
CA THR A 75 15.18 -9.79 -3.18
C THR A 75 15.44 -11.28 -3.01
N LEU A 76 16.67 -11.67 -2.69
CA LEU A 76 16.95 -13.06 -2.32
C LEU A 76 16.81 -13.20 -0.81
N ASN A 77 16.05 -14.20 -0.35
CA ASN A 77 16.00 -14.58 1.05
C ASN A 77 17.25 -15.39 1.46
N GLU A 78 17.31 -15.83 2.73
CA GLU A 78 18.46 -16.58 3.27
C GLU A 78 18.74 -17.89 2.51
N SER A 79 17.71 -18.48 1.89
CA SER A 79 17.82 -19.70 1.07
C SER A 79 18.08 -19.39 -0.42
N ALA A 80 18.52 -18.17 -0.75
CA ALA A 80 18.72 -17.68 -2.11
C ALA A 80 17.48 -17.80 -3.01
N THR A 81 16.28 -17.85 -2.42
CA THR A 81 15.02 -17.87 -3.14
C THR A 81 14.52 -16.44 -3.32
N PRO A 82 14.07 -16.06 -4.53
CA PRO A 82 13.49 -14.74 -4.74
C PRO A 82 12.19 -14.54 -3.95
N GLU A 83 12.13 -13.43 -3.20
CA GLU A 83 11.01 -13.04 -2.37
C GLU A 83 10.63 -11.56 -2.66
N PRO A 84 9.36 -11.28 -2.95
CA PRO A 84 8.88 -9.91 -3.14
C PRO A 84 8.70 -9.21 -1.80
N LEU A 85 9.37 -8.07 -1.63
CA LEU A 85 9.27 -7.23 -0.43
C LEU A 85 8.85 -5.81 -0.78
N VAL A 86 8.15 -5.12 0.12
CA VAL A 86 7.88 -3.68 -0.01
C VAL A 86 9.01 -2.88 0.62
N VAL A 87 9.48 -1.85 -0.06
CA VAL A 87 10.55 -0.96 0.40
C VAL A 87 10.11 0.49 0.32
N GLU A 88 10.24 1.23 1.42
CA GLU A 88 10.19 2.70 1.40
C GLU A 88 11.49 3.25 0.80
N VAL A 89 11.38 4.00 -0.29
CA VAL A 89 12.53 4.51 -1.02
C VAL A 89 13.16 5.69 -0.29
N ALA A 90 14.45 5.58 0.03
CA ALA A 90 15.25 6.68 0.56
C ALA A 90 16.02 7.40 -0.56
N THR A 91 16.65 6.65 -1.46
CA THR A 91 17.40 7.22 -2.60
C THR A 91 17.17 6.43 -3.89
N TRP A 92 17.23 7.13 -5.02
CA TRP A 92 17.16 6.55 -6.36
C TRP A 92 18.07 7.35 -7.28
N GLN A 93 19.26 6.82 -7.57
CA GLN A 93 20.28 7.51 -8.35
C GLN A 93 21.04 6.52 -9.23
N ALA A 94 21.26 6.89 -10.50
CA ALA A 94 22.04 6.09 -11.45
C ALA A 94 21.61 4.60 -11.56
N GLY A 95 20.30 4.32 -11.49
CA GLY A 95 19.76 2.96 -11.58
C GLY A 95 19.88 2.14 -10.29
N LYS A 96 20.52 2.69 -9.25
CA LYS A 96 20.64 2.07 -7.93
C LYS A 96 19.71 2.74 -6.93
N LEU A 97 19.11 1.93 -6.06
CA LEU A 97 18.18 2.37 -5.04
C LEU A 97 18.64 1.95 -3.65
N THR A 98 18.27 2.76 -2.66
CA THR A 98 18.34 2.41 -1.24
C THR A 98 17.03 2.75 -0.55
N GLY A 99 16.72 2.01 0.50
CA GLY A 99 15.48 2.21 1.24
C GLY A 99 15.44 1.38 2.51
N ARG A 100 14.24 1.31 3.09
CA ARG A 100 13.95 0.48 4.27
C ARG A 100 12.84 -0.50 3.94
N ILE A 101 13.05 -1.76 4.29
CA ILE A 101 12.07 -2.82 4.07
C ILE A 101 10.87 -2.58 5.00
N MET A 102 9.66 -2.59 4.46
CA MET A 102 8.44 -2.47 5.25
C MET A 102 8.06 -3.81 5.87
N ARG A 103 7.66 -3.77 7.14
CA ARG A 103 7.23 -4.93 7.93
C ARG A 103 5.92 -4.61 8.64
N LEU A 104 5.07 -5.60 8.82
CA LEU A 104 3.86 -5.42 9.62
C LEU A 104 4.23 -5.37 11.11
N SER A 105 3.80 -4.34 11.81
CA SER A 105 3.81 -4.32 13.27
C SER A 105 2.60 -5.10 13.79
N HIS A 106 2.85 -6.21 14.49
CA HIS A 106 1.78 -7.01 15.09
C HIS A 106 1.04 -6.27 16.22
N GLU A 107 1.71 -5.34 16.90
CA GLU A 107 1.13 -4.56 18.00
C GLU A 107 0.24 -3.42 17.48
N GLU A 108 0.67 -2.76 16.41
CA GLU A 108 0.04 -1.54 15.90
C GLU A 108 -0.82 -1.76 14.65
N GLY A 109 -0.77 -2.96 14.04
CA GLY A 109 -1.51 -3.30 12.83
C GLY A 109 -1.14 -2.46 11.60
N ARG A 110 0.04 -1.81 11.62
CA ARG A 110 0.51 -0.90 10.55
C ARG A 110 1.87 -1.33 10.00
N ALA A 111 2.15 -0.98 8.75
CA ALA A 111 3.46 -1.17 8.17
C ALA A 111 4.48 -0.17 8.75
N MET A 112 5.66 -0.67 9.10
CA MET A 112 6.76 0.11 9.68
C MET A 112 8.08 -0.16 8.95
N ALA A 113 8.94 0.85 8.92
CA ALA A 113 10.23 0.79 8.24
C ALA A 113 11.28 -0.02 9.04
N GLY A 114 11.60 -1.21 8.56
CA GLY A 114 12.59 -2.14 9.11
C GLY A 114 13.99 -1.98 8.51
N ALA A 115 14.66 -3.09 8.20
CA ALA A 115 16.08 -3.12 7.82
C ALA A 115 16.39 -2.28 6.55
N PRO A 116 17.57 -1.64 6.47
CA PRO A 116 18.00 -0.97 5.24
C PRO A 116 18.28 -1.99 4.14
N VAL A 117 18.07 -1.60 2.89
CA VAL A 117 18.33 -2.45 1.71
C VAL A 117 18.82 -1.61 0.54
N SER A 118 19.61 -2.22 -0.35
CA SER A 118 20.01 -1.65 -1.63
C SER A 118 19.81 -2.67 -2.74
N PHE A 119 19.35 -2.20 -3.90
CA PHE A 119 19.02 -3.03 -5.05
C PHE A 119 19.09 -2.20 -6.35
N GLU A 120 19.13 -2.91 -7.47
CA GLU A 120 19.09 -2.32 -8.81
C GLU A 120 17.65 -2.06 -9.26
N GLU A 121 17.43 -1.06 -10.10
CA GLU A 121 16.10 -0.70 -10.65
C GLU A 121 15.44 -1.89 -11.37
N THR A 122 16.23 -2.82 -11.89
CA THR A 122 15.77 -4.06 -12.55
C THR A 122 15.06 -5.02 -11.60
N ALA A 123 15.26 -4.89 -10.28
CA ALA A 123 14.59 -5.69 -9.27
C ALA A 123 13.14 -5.24 -8.99
N ILE A 124 12.71 -4.08 -9.50
CA ILE A 124 11.39 -3.53 -9.24
C ILE A 124 10.30 -4.35 -9.95
N LEU A 125 9.30 -4.75 -9.17
CA LEU A 125 8.13 -5.52 -9.59
C LEU A 125 6.86 -4.66 -9.64
N ASP A 126 6.71 -3.73 -8.69
CA ASP A 126 5.60 -2.78 -8.62
C ASP A 126 6.02 -1.50 -7.88
N TRP A 127 5.19 -0.46 -7.91
CA TRP A 127 5.42 0.80 -7.24
C TRP A 127 4.13 1.39 -6.67
N LEU A 128 4.25 2.15 -5.57
CA LEU A 128 3.15 2.84 -4.91
C LEU A 128 3.60 4.24 -4.47
N LEU A 129 2.86 5.27 -4.87
CA LEU A 129 2.94 6.58 -4.22
C LEU A 129 1.76 6.75 -3.27
N LEU A 130 2.06 6.99 -1.99
CA LEU A 130 1.05 7.25 -0.97
C LEU A 130 1.11 8.72 -0.57
N ARG A 131 0.02 9.45 -0.81
CA ARG A 131 -0.11 10.87 -0.44
C ARG A 131 -0.57 11.03 1.01
N PRO A 132 -0.33 12.19 1.66
CA PRO A 132 -0.76 12.44 3.03
C PRO A 132 -2.26 12.30 3.28
N ASN A 133 -3.08 12.53 2.25
CA ASN A 133 -4.53 12.38 2.30
C ASN A 133 -5.00 10.92 2.09
N GLY A 134 -4.07 9.96 2.04
CA GLY A 134 -4.35 8.54 1.79
C GLY A 134 -4.56 8.19 0.32
N ALA A 135 -4.51 9.15 -0.61
CA ALA A 135 -4.69 8.85 -2.02
C ALA A 135 -3.47 8.11 -2.59
N GLU A 136 -3.74 7.03 -3.32
CA GLU A 136 -2.73 6.17 -3.92
C GLU A 136 -2.59 6.36 -5.42
N GLU A 137 -1.37 6.22 -5.90
CA GLU A 137 -1.07 6.04 -7.32
C GLU A 137 -0.20 4.79 -7.51
N GLY A 138 -0.39 4.08 -8.62
CA GLY A 138 0.25 2.77 -8.84
C GLY A 138 -0.44 1.66 -8.06
N ASN A 139 0.35 0.84 -7.35
CA ASN A 139 -0.08 -0.30 -6.55
C ASN A 139 -0.84 -1.34 -7.39
N TYR A 140 -0.32 -1.66 -8.58
CA TYR A 140 -1.00 -2.54 -9.53
C TYR A 140 -1.10 -3.97 -9.00
N VAL A 141 -0.05 -4.47 -8.36
CA VAL A 141 -0.01 -5.79 -7.74
C VAL A 141 -0.92 -5.82 -6.52
N GLY A 142 -0.84 -4.84 -5.62
CA GLY A 142 -1.69 -4.84 -4.41
C GLY A 142 -3.18 -4.75 -4.75
N LYS A 143 -3.56 -3.90 -5.71
CA LYS A 143 -4.95 -3.82 -6.20
C LYS A 143 -5.43 -5.12 -6.83
N TYR A 144 -4.55 -5.81 -7.54
CA TYR A 144 -4.87 -7.13 -8.11
C TYR A 144 -5.08 -8.16 -7.00
N LEU A 145 -4.18 -8.24 -6.01
CA LEU A 145 -4.29 -9.19 -4.90
C LEU A 145 -5.54 -8.93 -4.04
N ASP A 146 -5.87 -7.66 -3.75
CA ASP A 146 -7.12 -7.27 -3.08
C ASP A 146 -8.36 -7.75 -3.86
N LEU A 147 -8.36 -7.58 -5.18
CA LEU A 147 -9.48 -8.02 -6.01
C LEU A 147 -9.65 -9.55 -5.98
N GLU A 148 -8.56 -10.30 -6.13
CA GLU A 148 -8.59 -11.77 -6.10
C GLU A 148 -9.10 -12.29 -4.76
N GLU A 149 -8.62 -11.72 -3.65
CA GLU A 149 -9.08 -12.07 -2.30
C GLU A 149 -10.58 -11.82 -2.14
N ARG A 150 -11.05 -10.65 -2.59
CA ARG A 150 -12.48 -10.31 -2.56
C ARG A 150 -13.33 -11.25 -3.42
N LEU A 151 -12.88 -11.61 -4.62
CA LEU A 151 -13.57 -12.57 -5.47
C LEU A 151 -13.63 -13.97 -4.86
N ALA A 152 -12.56 -14.41 -4.21
CA ALA A 152 -12.54 -15.69 -3.48
C ALA A 152 -13.53 -15.69 -2.32
N THR A 153 -13.61 -14.61 -1.53
CA THR A 153 -14.57 -14.51 -0.41
C THR A 153 -16.04 -14.50 -0.85
N LEU A 154 -16.33 -13.99 -2.05
CA LEU A 154 -17.68 -14.00 -2.64
C LEU A 154 -18.05 -15.37 -3.21
N SER A 155 -17.07 -16.11 -3.75
CA SER A 155 -17.30 -17.42 -4.36
C SER A 155 -17.51 -18.54 -3.33
N ASN A 156 -17.06 -18.33 -2.09
CA ASN A 156 -17.22 -19.26 -0.97
C ASN A 156 -18.49 -19.00 -0.13
N LYS A 157 -19.40 -18.15 -0.59
CA LYS A 157 -20.72 -17.90 0.00
C LYS A 157 -21.83 -18.48 -0.87
#